data_AF-A0A1L7XM51-F1
#
_entry.id   AF-A0A1L7XM51-F1
#
_cell.length_a   1.000
_cell.length_b   1.000
_cell.length_c   1.000
_cell.angle_alpha   90.00
_cell.angle_beta   90.00
_cell.angle_gamma   90.00
#
_symmetry.space_group_name_H-M   'P 1'
#
loop_
_entity.id
_entity.type
_entity.pdbx_description
1 polymer ?
#
loop_
_entity_poly.entity_id
_entity_poly.type
_entity_poly.pdbx_seq_one_letter_code
_entity_poly.pdbx_strand_id
1 'polypeptide(L)'
;MGDMAEGVEQPALQVIVLGAGGGPKEDNVTAFLVRSTAAGWRKNSLLAVDAGVHLAAISRILEGHKSIRTEDSKPPAKPITLVDGPFEGLQIPEGSSSSANAAYITRDLVECFLITHPHLDHISGFVINTASLPSARPKRLAGLPSTIEAFKNHIFNNIIWPNLTDENNGAGLVTYLRLVEGGSPALGDGYVEVSDGLSIKTWSVSHGHCIERHNHRGSNASNFVASPGVELASPRLRPTSQPMVRSNSQSSHSANDNLKTDQYRPQYCVYDSSAYFIRDMVTGKEVLIFGDVEPDSISYSPRNRQVWNDAALKIATGMLGAIFIECSYDDARQKELLFGHLTPKYLVEELRVLANEVKLTINMHKNGPAGKKRKLEGDGSGTFLLPYGRRKSTRHESPVSPTSRREHYDYGMDETSMGGERRASATSQDSASSATPIFRVTAESPLQGVKVVVIHVKEKLDDGPDLGETILGQLVGHEKGQLGCDFVISYSGQSLYF
;
A
#
# COMPACT_ATOMS: atom_id res chain seq x y z
N MET A 1 2.95 5.16 50.10
CA MET A 1 2.81 5.81 48.78
C MET A 1 4.08 5.51 48.02
N GLY A 2 4.00 4.70 46.97
CA GLY A 2 5.04 4.59 45.96
C GLY A 2 4.42 5.09 44.66
N ASP A 3 5.04 6.07 44.03
CA ASP A 3 4.50 6.64 42.80
C ASP A 3 4.53 5.58 41.69
N MET A 4 3.34 5.23 41.19
CA MET A 4 3.23 4.60 39.89
C MET A 4 3.54 5.68 38.86
N ALA A 5 4.82 5.85 38.54
CA ALA A 5 5.22 6.57 37.34
C ALA A 5 4.55 5.86 36.16
N GLU A 6 3.59 6.54 35.52
CA GLU A 6 3.00 6.08 34.27
C GLU A 6 4.14 5.90 33.27
N GLY A 7 4.42 4.64 32.93
CA GLY A 7 5.49 4.31 32.00
C GLY A 7 5.14 4.88 30.64
N VAL A 8 5.84 5.94 30.24
CA VAL A 8 5.69 6.56 28.92
C VAL A 8 5.96 5.47 27.88
N GLU A 9 4.91 5.06 27.17
CA GLU A 9 4.97 4.06 26.09
C GLU A 9 5.96 4.60 25.04
N GLN A 10 7.12 3.95 24.89
CA GLN A 10 8.11 4.39 23.90
C GLN A 10 7.52 4.21 22.49
N PRO A 11 7.73 5.16 21.57
CA PRO A 11 7.23 5.02 20.21
C PRO A 11 7.86 3.78 19.57
N ALA A 12 7.06 3.03 18.81
CA ALA A 12 7.45 1.83 18.08
C ALA A 12 7.94 2.15 16.67
N LEU A 13 7.41 3.20 16.06
CA LEU A 13 7.71 3.61 14.69
C LEU A 13 8.24 5.05 14.65
N GLN A 14 9.21 5.30 13.77
CA GLN A 14 9.57 6.64 13.31
C GLN A 14 9.27 6.75 11.81
N VAL A 15 8.63 7.85 11.40
CA VAL A 15 8.48 8.25 9.99
C VAL A 15 9.21 9.58 9.79
N ILE A 16 10.12 9.62 8.83
CA ILE A 16 10.88 10.81 8.43
C ILE A 16 10.36 11.25 7.07
N VAL A 17 9.94 12.51 6.96
CA VAL A 17 9.45 13.09 5.73
C VAL A 17 10.62 13.64 4.93
N LEU A 18 10.96 13.00 3.79
CA LEU A 18 12.01 13.51 2.89
C LEU A 18 11.44 14.55 1.94
N GLY A 19 10.24 14.33 1.42
CA GLY A 19 9.49 15.29 0.61
C GLY A 19 7.99 15.18 0.90
N ALA A 20 7.32 16.33 1.01
CA ALA A 20 5.92 16.44 1.43
C ALA A 20 4.98 16.97 0.33
N GLY A 21 5.54 17.42 -0.79
CA GLY A 21 4.79 18.02 -1.89
C GLY A 21 4.30 17.00 -2.91
N GLY A 22 3.27 17.39 -3.66
CA GLY A 22 2.81 16.70 -4.88
C GLY A 22 3.30 17.38 -6.17
N GLY A 23 4.40 18.12 -6.09
CA GLY A 23 4.85 19.02 -7.14
C GLY A 23 4.02 20.32 -7.21
N PRO A 24 4.20 21.15 -8.27
CA PRO A 24 5.05 20.89 -9.44
C PRO A 24 6.56 21.02 -9.19
N LYS A 25 7.00 21.56 -8.05
CA LYS A 25 8.43 21.59 -7.66
C LYS A 25 8.96 20.17 -7.44
N GLU A 26 9.97 19.80 -8.20
CA GLU A 26 10.58 18.46 -8.21
C GLU A 26 11.49 18.17 -7.00
N ASP A 27 11.85 19.19 -6.22
CA ASP A 27 12.82 19.07 -5.14
C ASP A 27 12.22 18.78 -3.77
N ASN A 28 10.88 18.72 -3.66
CA ASN A 28 10.12 18.39 -2.45
C ASN A 28 9.01 17.33 -2.71
N VAL A 29 9.03 16.63 -3.85
CA VAL A 29 8.01 15.61 -4.17
C VAL A 29 8.05 14.40 -3.22
N THR A 30 6.93 13.69 -3.13
CA THR A 30 6.62 12.72 -2.06
C THR A 30 7.67 11.63 -1.87
N ALA A 31 8.19 11.51 -0.63
CA ALA A 31 9.05 10.42 -0.18
C ALA A 31 9.18 10.38 1.35
N PHE A 32 9.25 9.17 1.92
CA PHE A 32 9.40 8.96 3.36
C PHE A 32 10.46 7.89 3.66
N LEU A 33 11.06 7.96 4.85
CA LEU A 33 11.78 6.83 5.47
C LEU A 33 11.00 6.37 6.71
N VAL A 34 10.76 5.07 6.83
CA VAL A 34 10.08 4.45 7.97
C VAL A 34 11.02 3.46 8.63
N ARG A 35 11.05 3.42 9.98
CA ARG A 35 11.79 2.41 10.73
C ARG A 35 11.09 2.00 12.02
N SER A 36 11.38 0.78 12.46
CA SER A 36 11.17 0.37 13.84
C SER A 36 12.15 1.13 14.74
N THR A 37 11.68 1.63 15.88
CA THR A 37 12.55 2.26 16.88
C THR A 37 13.45 1.21 17.56
N ALA A 38 12.92 0.00 17.80
CA ALA A 38 13.65 -1.15 18.32
C ALA A 38 14.72 -1.69 17.35
N ALA A 39 14.57 -1.44 16.05
CA ALA A 39 15.62 -1.73 15.08
C ALA A 39 16.80 -0.74 15.15
N GLY A 40 16.56 0.49 15.62
CA GLY A 40 17.57 1.56 15.65
C GLY A 40 18.10 1.88 14.25
N TRP A 41 19.37 2.31 14.19
CA TRP A 41 20.07 2.64 12.95
C TRP A 41 20.94 1.48 12.43
N ARG A 42 20.44 0.24 12.53
CA ARG A 42 21.14 -0.94 12.01
C ARG A 42 21.15 -0.95 10.48
N LYS A 43 22.10 -1.70 9.91
CA LYS A 43 22.10 -2.00 8.47
C LYS A 43 20.74 -2.60 8.10
N ASN A 44 20.16 -2.18 6.98
CA ASN A 44 18.85 -2.64 6.50
C ASN A 44 17.63 -2.31 7.41
N SER A 45 17.74 -1.39 8.39
CA SER A 45 16.59 -1.05 9.28
C SER A 45 15.60 -0.02 8.73
N LEU A 46 15.86 0.57 7.55
CA LEU A 46 14.98 1.56 6.93
C LEU A 46 14.21 1.00 5.74
N LEU A 47 12.93 1.36 5.68
CA LEU A 47 12.04 1.22 4.53
C LEU A 47 11.86 2.61 3.90
N ALA A 48 12.15 2.77 2.62
CA ALA A 48 11.75 3.97 1.88
C ALA A 48 10.32 3.76 1.34
N VAL A 49 9.43 4.73 1.54
CA VAL A 49 8.04 4.69 1.03
C VAL A 49 7.87 5.83 0.07
N ASP A 50 7.67 5.48 -1.21
CA ASP A 50 7.98 6.31 -2.36
C ASP A 50 9.39 6.92 -2.32
N ALA A 51 9.80 7.52 -3.44
CA ALA A 51 11.14 8.05 -3.62
C ALA A 51 11.17 9.10 -4.73
N GLY A 52 10.21 10.03 -4.72
CA GLY A 52 10.24 11.23 -5.56
C GLY A 52 11.52 12.03 -5.33
N VAL A 53 11.82 12.33 -4.07
CA VAL A 53 13.16 12.77 -3.64
C VAL A 53 13.79 11.73 -2.74
N HIS A 54 15.13 11.62 -2.75
CA HIS A 54 15.82 10.72 -1.83
C HIS A 54 17.19 11.27 -1.41
N LEU A 55 18.27 10.96 -2.13
CA LEU A 55 19.64 11.30 -1.72
C LEU A 55 19.85 12.80 -1.49
N ALA A 56 19.28 13.64 -2.36
CA ALA A 56 19.39 15.10 -2.27
C ALA A 56 18.64 15.65 -1.03
N ALA A 57 17.43 15.16 -0.75
CA ALA A 57 16.67 15.54 0.43
C ALA A 57 17.39 15.13 1.72
N ILE A 58 17.91 13.89 1.79
CA ILE A 58 18.69 13.42 2.95
C ILE A 58 19.95 14.30 3.15
N SER A 59 20.67 14.66 2.08
CA SER A 59 21.84 15.57 2.19
C SER A 59 21.44 16.92 2.78
N ARG A 60 20.38 17.56 2.27
CA ARG A 60 19.90 18.87 2.75
C ARG A 60 19.41 18.83 4.19
N ILE A 61 18.69 17.78 4.60
CA ILE A 61 18.25 17.59 5.99
C ILE A 61 19.47 17.48 6.92
N LEU A 62 20.48 16.68 6.53
CA LEU A 62 21.76 16.59 7.24
C LEU A 62 22.64 17.85 7.14
N GLU A 63 22.34 18.78 6.23
CA GLU A 63 23.02 20.07 6.14
C GLU A 63 22.47 21.06 7.17
N GLY A 64 21.16 21.01 7.46
CA GLY A 64 20.50 21.80 8.50
C GLY A 64 20.70 21.28 9.93
N HIS A 65 20.98 19.99 10.11
CA HIS A 65 21.13 19.32 11.42
C HIS A 65 22.56 18.79 11.63
N LYS A 66 23.49 19.71 11.92
CA LYS A 66 24.92 19.41 12.17
C LYS A 66 25.29 19.55 13.65
N SER A 67 24.36 19.36 14.58
CA SER A 67 24.72 19.35 16.00
C SER A 67 25.45 18.04 16.32
N ILE A 68 26.73 18.16 16.69
CA ILE A 68 27.63 17.04 16.94
C ILE A 68 28.04 17.06 18.42
N ARG A 69 27.88 15.94 19.12
CA ARG A 69 28.58 15.71 20.40
C ARG A 69 29.94 15.09 20.14
N THR A 70 31.00 15.88 20.34
CA THR A 70 32.37 15.37 20.47
C THR A 70 32.64 15.02 21.93
N GLU A 71 32.83 13.74 22.24
CA GLU A 71 33.48 13.35 23.50
C GLU A 71 35.00 13.51 23.34
N ASP A 72 35.64 14.23 24.27
CA ASP A 72 37.06 14.60 24.20
C ASP A 72 37.99 13.38 24.08
N SER A 73 38.51 13.07 22.88
CA SER A 73 39.83 12.42 22.71
C SER A 73 40.26 12.18 21.26
N LYS A 74 41.58 12.33 21.05
CA LYS A 74 42.42 12.16 19.84
C LYS A 74 42.08 11.02 18.83
N PRO A 75 42.54 11.16 17.56
CA PRO A 75 42.24 10.28 16.40
C PRO A 75 42.63 8.79 16.58
N PRO A 76 42.11 7.85 15.76
CA PRO A 76 41.50 8.01 14.42
C PRO A 76 40.09 8.62 14.43
N ALA A 77 39.57 8.97 13.24
CA ALA A 77 38.21 9.49 13.08
C ALA A 77 37.19 8.53 13.73
N LYS A 78 36.61 8.95 14.85
CA LYS A 78 35.65 8.14 15.60
C LYS A 78 34.26 8.26 14.98
N PRO A 79 33.36 7.29 15.22
CA PRO A 79 31.94 7.51 14.99
C PRO A 79 31.46 8.65 15.91
N ILE A 80 30.82 9.66 15.33
CA ILE A 80 30.09 10.71 16.04
C ILE A 80 28.60 10.42 15.94
N THR A 81 27.87 10.74 17.01
CA THR A 81 26.40 10.56 17.06
C THR A 81 25.72 11.89 16.75
N LEU A 82 24.78 11.90 15.81
CA LEU A 82 23.89 13.05 15.57
C LEU A 82 22.98 13.26 16.78
N VAL A 83 22.85 14.49 17.26
CA VAL A 83 22.05 14.82 18.46
C VAL A 83 20.85 15.74 18.18
N ASP A 84 20.56 16.00 16.91
CA ASP A 84 19.39 16.74 16.47
C ASP A 84 18.87 16.24 15.11
N GLY A 85 17.68 16.72 14.75
CA GLY A 85 17.02 16.43 13.48
C GLY A 85 16.48 15.00 13.35
N PRO A 86 15.94 14.63 12.18
CA PRO A 86 15.31 13.33 11.97
C PRO A 86 16.23 12.12 12.09
N PHE A 87 17.54 12.34 11.99
CA PHE A 87 18.57 11.31 12.07
C PHE A 87 19.25 11.25 13.46
N GLU A 88 18.61 11.80 14.50
CA GLU A 88 19.10 11.74 15.88
C GLU A 88 19.44 10.29 16.31
N GLY A 89 20.58 10.12 16.98
CA GLY A 89 21.10 8.83 17.40
C GLY A 89 21.85 8.05 16.30
N LEU A 90 21.85 8.52 15.04
CA LEU A 90 22.64 7.90 13.98
C LEU A 90 24.14 8.14 14.21
N GLN A 91 24.93 7.08 14.12
CA GLN A 91 26.39 7.17 14.12
C GLN A 91 26.92 7.33 12.70
N ILE A 92 27.76 8.35 12.50
CA ILE A 92 28.44 8.66 11.23
C ILE A 92 29.94 8.88 11.47
N PRO A 93 30.83 8.71 10.48
CA PRO A 93 32.26 8.99 10.67
C PRO A 93 32.52 10.48 10.94
N GLU A 94 33.39 10.80 11.89
CA GLU A 94 33.88 12.16 12.12
C GLU A 94 34.44 12.80 10.82
N GLY A 95 34.05 14.03 10.53
CA GLY A 95 34.48 14.76 9.33
C GLY A 95 33.83 14.32 8.01
N SER A 96 32.86 13.40 8.04
CA SER A 96 32.07 13.03 6.86
C SER A 96 31.19 14.18 6.36
N SER A 97 31.02 14.30 5.04
CA SER A 97 30.11 15.26 4.43
C SER A 97 28.65 14.77 4.47
N SER A 98 27.70 15.68 4.50
CA SER A 98 26.26 15.36 4.47
C SER A 98 25.89 14.48 3.26
N SER A 99 26.54 14.67 2.11
CA SER A 99 26.33 13.82 0.92
C SER A 99 26.92 12.41 1.07
N ALA A 100 28.05 12.25 1.77
CA ALA A 100 28.60 10.93 2.11
C ALA A 100 27.68 10.18 3.09
N ASN A 101 27.12 10.89 4.07
CA ASN A 101 26.18 10.36 5.04
C ASN A 101 24.82 10.01 4.41
N ALA A 102 24.31 10.85 3.51
CA ALA A 102 23.13 10.54 2.71
C ALA A 102 23.31 9.29 1.84
N ALA A 103 24.52 9.13 1.27
CA ALA A 103 24.88 7.94 0.51
C ALA A 103 24.96 6.69 1.42
N TYR A 104 25.52 6.80 2.62
CA TYR A 104 25.52 5.71 3.62
C TYR A 104 24.08 5.30 4.01
N ILE A 105 23.22 6.26 4.38
CA ILE A 105 21.80 5.99 4.70
C ILE A 105 21.12 5.25 3.54
N THR A 106 21.25 5.76 2.31
CA THR A 106 20.62 5.18 1.11
C THR A 106 21.19 3.79 0.76
N ARG A 107 22.50 3.58 0.90
CA ARG A 107 23.19 2.34 0.46
C ARG A 107 23.17 1.23 1.50
N ASP A 108 23.26 1.57 2.78
CA ASP A 108 23.45 0.61 3.87
C ASP A 108 22.26 0.51 4.82
N LEU A 109 21.48 1.57 5.03
CA LEU A 109 20.36 1.53 5.98
C LEU A 109 19.02 1.22 5.30
N VAL A 110 18.76 1.77 4.11
CA VAL A 110 17.55 1.46 3.32
C VAL A 110 17.65 0.06 2.72
N GLU A 111 16.77 -0.87 3.10
CA GLU A 111 16.71 -2.21 2.49
C GLU A 111 15.81 -2.25 1.26
N CYS A 112 14.63 -1.63 1.35
CA CYS A 112 13.58 -1.71 0.35
C CYS A 112 12.99 -0.34 0.03
N PHE A 113 12.64 -0.13 -1.24
CA PHE A 113 11.84 0.97 -1.75
C PHE A 113 10.44 0.45 -2.04
N LEU A 114 9.45 0.92 -1.27
CA LEU A 114 8.06 0.55 -1.37
C LEU A 114 7.30 1.62 -2.14
N ILE A 115 7.04 1.37 -3.42
CA ILE A 115 6.47 2.35 -4.34
C ILE A 115 4.96 2.19 -4.42
N THR A 116 4.21 3.27 -4.20
CA THR A 116 2.74 3.28 -4.26
C THR A 116 2.25 3.12 -5.69
N HIS A 117 2.79 3.94 -6.60
CA HIS A 117 2.43 3.98 -8.01
C HIS A 117 3.57 4.59 -8.87
N PRO A 118 3.57 4.42 -10.21
CA PRO A 118 4.74 4.71 -11.04
C PRO A 118 4.79 6.16 -11.60
N HIS A 119 4.10 7.13 -11.00
CA HIS A 119 4.23 8.54 -11.42
C HIS A 119 5.61 9.11 -11.06
N LEU A 120 6.12 10.03 -11.89
CA LEU A 120 7.53 10.48 -11.83
C LEU A 120 7.89 11.18 -10.50
N ASP A 121 6.94 11.90 -9.92
CA ASP A 121 7.02 12.54 -8.61
C ASP A 121 7.03 11.55 -7.44
N HIS A 122 6.79 10.25 -7.66
CA HIS A 122 6.93 9.19 -6.65
C HIS A 122 8.18 8.33 -6.85
N ILE A 123 8.87 8.44 -8.01
CA ILE A 123 9.95 7.49 -8.37
C ILE A 123 11.26 8.13 -8.85
N SER A 124 11.26 9.40 -9.25
CA SER A 124 12.39 10.04 -9.94
C SER A 124 13.68 10.03 -9.13
N GLY A 125 13.62 10.35 -7.84
CA GLY A 125 14.74 10.27 -6.91
C GLY A 125 15.35 8.87 -6.86
N PHE A 126 14.55 7.82 -6.64
CA PHE A 126 15.04 6.43 -6.70
C PHE A 126 15.71 6.12 -8.04
N VAL A 127 15.03 6.39 -9.16
CA VAL A 127 15.54 6.10 -10.51
C VAL A 127 16.90 6.77 -10.73
N ILE A 128 17.03 8.07 -10.47
CA ILE A 128 18.29 8.82 -10.60
C ILE A 128 19.35 8.26 -9.63
N ASN A 129 18.98 7.96 -8.39
CA ASN A 129 19.91 7.47 -7.38
C ASN A 129 20.39 6.04 -7.63
N THR A 130 19.74 5.25 -8.49
CA THR A 130 20.25 3.93 -8.90
C THR A 130 21.65 3.97 -9.52
N ALA A 131 22.03 5.07 -10.19
CA ALA A 131 23.38 5.28 -10.72
C ALA A 131 24.48 5.30 -9.64
N SER A 132 24.09 5.39 -8.37
CA SER A 132 25.00 5.42 -7.21
C SER A 132 24.96 4.13 -6.36
N LEU A 133 24.20 3.11 -6.75
CA LEU A 133 24.04 1.86 -5.99
C LEU A 133 25.27 0.94 -6.12
N PRO A 134 25.65 0.23 -5.04
CA PRO A 134 26.79 -0.69 -5.07
C PRO A 134 26.42 -2.01 -5.75
N SER A 135 27.23 -2.43 -6.72
CA SER A 135 27.02 -3.69 -7.47
C SER A 135 27.05 -4.97 -6.61
N ALA A 136 27.50 -4.89 -5.36
CA ALA A 136 27.59 -6.02 -4.44
C ALA A 136 26.27 -6.40 -3.76
N ARG A 137 25.24 -5.53 -3.77
CA ARG A 137 23.96 -5.79 -3.09
C ARG A 137 22.79 -5.15 -3.87
N PRO A 138 21.92 -5.95 -4.51
CA PRO A 138 20.71 -5.43 -5.17
C PRO A 138 19.79 -4.75 -4.15
N LYS A 139 19.11 -3.69 -4.55
CA LYS A 139 18.03 -3.05 -3.76
C LYS A 139 16.69 -3.68 -4.11
N ARG A 140 15.83 -3.89 -3.11
CA ARG A 140 14.46 -4.36 -3.35
C ARG A 140 13.56 -3.19 -3.74
N LEU A 141 12.88 -3.29 -4.88
CA LEU A 141 11.75 -2.43 -5.22
C LEU A 141 10.46 -3.23 -5.05
N ALA A 142 9.63 -2.85 -4.08
CA ALA A 142 8.36 -3.47 -3.78
C ALA A 142 7.19 -2.62 -4.27
N GLY A 143 6.13 -3.27 -4.75
CA GLY A 143 4.92 -2.60 -5.22
C GLY A 143 3.89 -3.59 -5.77
N LEU A 144 2.69 -3.09 -6.06
CA LEU A 144 1.66 -3.87 -6.77
C LEU A 144 2.14 -4.27 -8.18
N PRO A 145 1.62 -5.37 -8.77
CA PRO A 145 2.09 -5.87 -10.06
C PRO A 145 2.00 -4.85 -11.21
N SER A 146 1.00 -3.95 -11.18
CA SER A 146 0.86 -2.83 -12.12
C SER A 146 2.04 -1.86 -12.04
N THR A 147 2.41 -1.42 -10.83
CA THR A 147 3.58 -0.56 -10.57
C THR A 147 4.88 -1.23 -11.06
N ILE A 148 5.10 -2.50 -10.71
CA ILE A 148 6.30 -3.26 -11.13
C ILE A 148 6.38 -3.38 -12.67
N GLU A 149 5.26 -3.66 -13.33
CA GLU A 149 5.23 -3.83 -14.78
C GLU A 149 5.42 -2.49 -15.51
N ALA A 150 4.97 -1.38 -14.93
CA ALA A 150 5.28 -0.04 -15.43
C ALA A 150 6.78 0.28 -15.34
N PHE A 151 7.45 -0.03 -14.23
CA PHE A 151 8.91 0.12 -14.12
C PHE A 151 9.67 -0.68 -15.19
N LYS A 152 9.25 -1.94 -15.42
CA LYS A 152 9.88 -2.82 -16.43
C LYS A 152 9.74 -2.30 -17.86
N ASN A 153 8.55 -1.83 -18.23
CA ASN A 153 8.25 -1.45 -19.61
C ASN A 153 8.61 0.01 -19.93
N HIS A 154 8.55 0.90 -18.94
CA HIS A 154 8.62 2.34 -19.16
C HIS A 154 9.78 3.04 -18.46
N ILE A 155 10.45 2.43 -17.47
CA ILE A 155 11.58 3.05 -16.76
C ILE A 155 12.90 2.34 -17.05
N PHE A 156 13.05 1.10 -16.57
CA PHE A 156 14.26 0.29 -16.70
C PHE A 156 14.31 -0.46 -18.04
N ASN A 157 14.11 0.27 -19.14
CA ASN A 157 13.88 -0.26 -20.49
C ASN A 157 15.03 0.01 -21.48
N ASN A 158 16.17 0.52 -21.01
CA ASN A 158 17.32 0.98 -21.80
C ASN A 158 17.04 2.19 -22.72
N ILE A 159 15.93 2.90 -22.53
CA ILE A 159 15.59 4.13 -23.26
C ILE A 159 15.49 5.30 -22.29
N ILE A 160 14.61 5.19 -21.28
CA ILE A 160 14.46 6.21 -20.23
C ILE A 160 15.56 6.04 -19.18
N TRP A 161 15.81 4.80 -18.75
CA TRP A 161 16.93 4.46 -17.89
C TRP A 161 17.51 3.09 -18.28
N PRO A 162 18.82 2.82 -18.07
CA PRO A 162 19.39 1.49 -18.27
C PRO A 162 18.61 0.42 -17.51
N ASN A 163 18.48 -0.80 -18.05
CA ASN A 163 17.87 -1.90 -17.31
C ASN A 163 18.80 -2.35 -16.18
N LEU A 164 18.62 -1.76 -15.00
CA LEU A 164 19.39 -2.08 -13.80
C LEU A 164 18.77 -3.23 -12.97
N THR A 165 17.71 -3.87 -13.47
CA THR A 165 16.96 -4.91 -12.74
C THR A 165 17.60 -6.29 -12.90
N ASP A 166 17.17 -7.27 -12.14
CA ASP A 166 17.49 -8.69 -12.35
C ASP A 166 16.57 -9.40 -13.38
N GLU A 167 15.56 -8.69 -13.91
CA GLU A 167 14.69 -9.16 -14.97
C GLU A 167 15.11 -8.65 -16.36
N ASN A 168 14.60 -9.28 -17.42
CA ASN A 168 14.76 -8.83 -18.82
C ASN A 168 16.23 -8.57 -19.25
N ASN A 169 17.17 -9.42 -18.80
CA ASN A 169 18.62 -9.29 -19.02
C ASN A 169 19.24 -7.98 -18.48
N GLY A 170 18.74 -7.46 -17.34
CA GLY A 170 19.28 -6.28 -16.69
C GLY A 170 20.55 -6.54 -15.86
N ALA A 171 21.09 -5.47 -15.28
CA ALA A 171 22.36 -5.46 -14.55
C ALA A 171 22.30 -6.02 -13.11
N GLY A 172 21.13 -6.43 -12.62
CA GLY A 172 20.97 -7.06 -11.30
C GLY A 172 21.21 -6.15 -10.08
N LEU A 173 21.07 -4.83 -10.22
CA LEU A 173 21.18 -3.86 -9.12
C LEU A 173 19.85 -3.61 -8.39
N VAL A 174 18.73 -3.98 -9.02
CA VAL A 174 17.37 -3.85 -8.47
C VAL A 174 16.63 -5.18 -8.61
N THR A 175 16.06 -5.68 -7.52
CA THR A 175 15.23 -6.89 -7.48
C THR A 175 13.78 -6.50 -7.20
N TYR A 176 12.84 -7.03 -7.97
CA TYR A 176 11.41 -6.72 -7.79
C TYR A 176 10.72 -7.63 -6.77
N LEU A 177 10.01 -7.03 -5.82
CA LEU A 177 9.06 -7.70 -4.93
C LEU A 177 7.63 -7.34 -5.33
N ARG A 178 6.95 -8.27 -6.02
CA ARG A 178 5.54 -8.10 -6.38
C ARG A 178 4.65 -8.40 -5.18
N LEU A 179 3.94 -7.38 -4.71
CA LEU A 179 3.03 -7.47 -3.58
C LEU A 179 1.66 -8.00 -4.03
N VAL A 180 0.90 -8.53 -3.07
CA VAL A 180 -0.44 -9.07 -3.27
C VAL A 180 -1.43 -8.23 -2.48
N GLU A 181 -2.49 -7.75 -3.14
CA GLU A 181 -3.58 -7.01 -2.52
C GLU A 181 -4.28 -7.85 -1.44
N GLY A 182 -4.49 -7.26 -0.26
CA GLY A 182 -4.99 -7.95 0.93
C GLY A 182 -4.01 -8.94 1.56
N GLY A 183 -2.83 -9.13 0.97
CA GLY A 183 -1.84 -10.12 1.38
C GLY A 183 -2.11 -11.53 0.86
N SER A 184 -1.13 -12.42 1.00
CA SER A 184 -1.32 -13.84 0.66
C SER A 184 -1.94 -14.60 1.85
N PRO A 185 -3.07 -15.31 1.67
CA PRO A 185 -3.65 -16.16 2.72
C PRO A 185 -2.71 -17.27 3.22
N ALA A 186 -1.67 -17.61 2.44
CA ALA A 186 -0.65 -18.58 2.84
C ALA A 186 0.36 -18.01 3.86
N LEU A 187 0.45 -16.68 4.02
CA LEU A 187 1.27 -16.00 5.03
C LEU A 187 0.48 -15.62 6.29
N GLY A 188 -0.71 -16.18 6.51
CA GLY A 188 -1.50 -15.93 7.71
C GLY A 188 -2.32 -14.65 7.63
N ASP A 189 -1.90 -13.58 8.31
CA ASP A 189 -2.64 -12.31 8.40
C ASP A 189 -2.47 -11.38 7.18
N GLY A 190 -1.64 -11.81 6.22
CA GLY A 190 -1.41 -11.16 4.94
C GLY A 190 -0.19 -10.23 4.90
N TYR A 191 0.58 -10.10 5.99
CA TYR A 191 1.76 -9.24 6.01
C TYR A 191 3.00 -9.91 5.38
N VAL A 192 3.91 -9.10 4.85
CA VAL A 192 5.19 -9.50 4.25
C VAL A 192 6.31 -8.65 4.87
N GLU A 193 7.40 -9.29 5.31
CA GLU A 193 8.59 -8.59 5.83
C GLU A 193 9.36 -7.88 4.72
N VAL A 194 9.72 -6.60 4.93
CA VAL A 194 10.36 -5.75 3.91
C VAL A 194 11.59 -4.96 4.40
N SER A 195 11.82 -4.89 5.71
CA SER A 195 13.09 -4.48 6.30
C SER A 195 13.23 -5.01 7.74
N ASP A 196 14.41 -4.93 8.35
CA ASP A 196 14.64 -5.39 9.74
C ASP A 196 13.61 -4.75 10.72
N GLY A 197 12.75 -5.61 11.30
CA GLY A 197 11.69 -5.21 12.23
C GLY A 197 10.41 -4.63 11.60
N LEU A 198 10.28 -4.55 10.27
CA LEU A 198 9.08 -4.04 9.59
C LEU A 198 8.43 -5.05 8.64
N SER A 199 7.11 -5.19 8.79
CA SER A 199 6.24 -5.94 7.90
C SER A 199 5.15 -5.06 7.30
N ILE A 200 4.69 -5.36 6.09
CA ILE A 200 3.67 -4.55 5.39
C ILE A 200 2.48 -5.37 4.90
N LYS A 201 1.32 -4.72 4.76
CA LYS A 201 0.15 -5.23 4.04
C LYS A 201 -0.37 -4.17 3.08
N THR A 202 -0.72 -4.60 1.87
CA THR A 202 -1.03 -3.70 0.73
C THR A 202 -2.49 -3.79 0.31
N TRP A 203 -3.08 -2.67 -0.05
CA TRP A 203 -4.36 -2.58 -0.74
C TRP A 203 -4.23 -1.69 -1.98
N SER A 204 -4.98 -1.99 -3.05
CA SER A 204 -5.07 -1.06 -4.19
C SER A 204 -6.11 0.03 -3.91
N VAL A 205 -5.82 1.23 -4.40
CA VAL A 205 -6.70 2.40 -4.36
C VAL A 205 -6.74 3.05 -5.74
N SER A 206 -7.74 3.89 -5.99
CA SER A 206 -7.92 4.58 -7.27
C SER A 206 -7.38 6.00 -7.20
N HIS A 207 -6.67 6.40 -8.26
CA HIS A 207 -6.05 7.71 -8.40
C HIS A 207 -6.54 8.37 -9.70
N GLY A 208 -7.85 8.47 -9.88
CA GLY A 208 -8.46 9.06 -11.07
C GLY A 208 -8.41 8.15 -12.30
N HIS A 209 -8.57 8.72 -13.49
CA HIS A 209 -8.77 7.97 -14.72
C HIS A 209 -7.99 8.54 -15.91
N CYS A 210 -7.69 7.69 -16.90
CA CYS A 210 -7.07 8.13 -18.14
C CYS A 210 -7.90 9.26 -18.80
N ILE A 211 -7.21 10.27 -19.35
CA ILE A 211 -7.83 11.33 -20.16
C ILE A 211 -8.34 10.75 -21.49
N GLU A 212 -7.52 9.91 -22.13
CA GLU A 212 -7.90 9.16 -23.34
C GLU A 212 -8.63 7.87 -22.99
N ARG A 213 -9.71 7.55 -23.71
CA ARG A 213 -10.49 6.32 -23.52
C ARG A 213 -9.77 5.13 -24.16
N HIS A 214 -9.12 4.32 -23.34
CA HIS A 214 -8.47 3.07 -23.76
C HIS A 214 -8.42 2.05 -22.62
N ASN A 215 -8.12 0.80 -22.97
CA ASN A 215 -8.02 -0.32 -22.01
C ASN A 215 -6.56 -0.66 -21.72
N HIS A 216 -6.14 -0.59 -20.46
CA HIS A 216 -4.87 -1.16 -20.00
C HIS A 216 -5.04 -2.60 -19.53
N ARG A 217 -4.03 -3.45 -19.80
CA ARG A 217 -4.00 -4.84 -19.32
C ARG A 217 -3.54 -4.88 -17.85
N GLY A 218 -4.44 -4.53 -16.94
CA GLY A 218 -4.22 -4.55 -15.49
C GLY A 218 -5.30 -3.77 -14.74
N SER A 219 -5.61 -2.57 -15.22
CA SER A 219 -6.49 -1.59 -14.58
C SER A 219 -7.97 -1.75 -14.97
N ASN A 220 -8.45 -2.98 -15.03
CA ASN A 220 -9.84 -3.28 -15.41
C ASN A 220 -10.78 -3.13 -14.22
N ALA A 221 -11.55 -2.04 -14.18
CA ALA A 221 -12.61 -1.78 -13.19
C ALA A 221 -13.78 -2.81 -13.19
N SER A 222 -13.68 -3.88 -13.99
CA SER A 222 -14.65 -4.97 -14.08
C SER A 222 -14.00 -6.31 -14.44
N ASN A 223 -13.66 -7.13 -13.44
CA ASN A 223 -13.92 -8.58 -13.40
C ASN A 223 -13.42 -9.25 -12.11
N PHE A 224 -14.19 -9.16 -11.02
CA PHE A 224 -14.07 -10.08 -9.88
C PHE A 224 -14.95 -11.33 -10.10
N VAL A 225 -14.49 -12.24 -10.96
CA VAL A 225 -14.94 -13.65 -10.96
C VAL A 225 -13.73 -14.54 -11.23
N ALA A 226 -13.27 -15.27 -10.22
CA ALA A 226 -12.28 -16.31 -10.40
C ALA A 226 -12.96 -17.56 -11.00
N SER A 227 -12.66 -17.87 -12.26
CA SER A 227 -12.99 -19.15 -12.91
C SER A 227 -11.69 -19.87 -13.25
N PRO A 228 -11.50 -21.14 -12.86
CA PRO A 228 -10.24 -21.85 -13.06
C PRO A 228 -10.12 -22.41 -14.49
N GLY A 229 -8.91 -22.29 -15.06
CA GLY A 229 -8.44 -23.13 -16.17
C GLY A 229 -8.74 -22.61 -17.58
N VAL A 230 -7.79 -21.86 -18.14
CA VAL A 230 -7.43 -21.92 -19.58
C VAL A 230 -5.90 -21.83 -19.67
N GLU A 231 -5.28 -22.77 -20.37
CA GLU A 231 -3.82 -22.86 -20.50
C GLU A 231 -3.25 -21.73 -21.38
N LEU A 232 -2.08 -21.20 -21.01
CA LEU A 232 -1.39 -20.16 -21.78
C LEU A 232 -0.52 -20.78 -22.89
N ALA A 233 -1.03 -20.79 -24.12
CA ALA A 233 -0.23 -21.14 -25.29
C ALA A 233 0.66 -19.96 -25.74
N SER A 234 1.98 -20.14 -25.73
CA SER A 234 2.97 -19.14 -26.14
C SER A 234 3.21 -19.13 -27.67
N PRO A 235 3.25 -17.96 -28.35
CA PRO A 235 3.72 -17.85 -29.73
C PRO A 235 5.25 -17.67 -29.83
N ARG A 236 5.90 -18.44 -30.71
CA ARG A 236 7.31 -18.25 -31.11
C ARG A 236 7.46 -17.12 -32.15
N LEU A 237 8.67 -16.59 -32.28
CA LEU A 237 9.04 -15.48 -33.18
C LEU A 237 9.71 -15.93 -34.51
N ARG A 238 9.64 -15.01 -35.50
CA ARG A 238 10.52 -14.82 -36.69
C ARG A 238 10.16 -15.56 -38.02
N PRO A 239 10.62 -15.07 -39.21
CA PRO A 239 10.48 -13.69 -39.74
C PRO A 239 10.24 -13.60 -41.29
N THR A 240 10.11 -12.38 -41.84
CA THR A 240 10.62 -11.82 -43.14
C THR A 240 9.65 -11.11 -44.13
N SER A 241 10.20 -10.03 -44.74
CA SER A 241 9.91 -9.36 -46.03
C SER A 241 8.63 -8.50 -46.27
N GLN A 242 8.89 -7.25 -46.67
CA GLN A 242 8.06 -6.27 -47.41
C GLN A 242 8.12 -6.54 -48.95
N PRO A 243 7.43 -5.84 -49.90
CA PRO A 243 6.81 -4.49 -49.82
C PRO A 243 5.43 -4.26 -50.52
N MET A 244 5.06 -2.97 -50.58
CA MET A 244 3.79 -2.26 -50.92
C MET A 244 3.14 -2.50 -52.30
N VAL A 245 1.79 -2.42 -52.39
CA VAL A 245 0.98 -1.85 -53.52
C VAL A 245 -0.35 -1.23 -52.98
N ARG A 246 -0.99 -0.32 -53.75
CA ARG A 246 -2.17 0.54 -53.44
C ARG A 246 -3.58 -0.08 -53.68
N SER A 247 -4.55 0.47 -52.95
CA SER A 247 -5.92 0.93 -53.34
C SER A 247 -7.05 0.00 -53.86
N ASN A 248 -8.21 0.22 -53.23
CA ASN A 248 -9.60 0.24 -53.73
C ASN A 248 -10.48 -1.03 -53.91
N SER A 249 -11.46 -1.11 -52.98
CA SER A 249 -12.93 -1.15 -53.22
C SER A 249 -13.69 -2.49 -53.39
N GLN A 250 -14.91 -2.49 -52.80
CA GLN A 250 -16.05 -3.41 -52.95
C GLN A 250 -15.86 -4.83 -52.36
N SER A 251 -16.51 -5.15 -51.22
CA SER A 251 -17.89 -5.73 -51.10
C SER A 251 -18.05 -7.07 -51.83
N SER A 252 -18.53 -8.17 -51.24
CA SER A 252 -19.28 -8.35 -49.98
C SER A 252 -19.36 -9.85 -49.65
N HIS A 253 -19.33 -10.25 -48.37
CA HIS A 253 -20.01 -11.48 -47.92
C HIS A 253 -20.52 -11.35 -46.50
N SER A 254 -21.83 -11.48 -46.34
CA SER A 254 -22.52 -11.48 -45.04
C SER A 254 -22.31 -12.80 -44.32
N ALA A 255 -21.71 -12.77 -43.15
CA ALA A 255 -21.84 -13.83 -42.15
C ALA A 255 -22.71 -13.28 -41.01
N ASN A 256 -23.79 -13.99 -40.68
CA ASN A 256 -24.59 -13.69 -39.50
C ASN A 256 -23.69 -13.82 -38.26
N ASP A 257 -23.48 -12.74 -37.53
CA ASP A 257 -23.01 -12.83 -36.16
C ASP A 257 -24.12 -12.39 -35.20
N ASN A 258 -24.35 -13.20 -34.17
CA ASN A 258 -25.45 -12.99 -33.25
C ASN A 258 -25.12 -11.82 -32.33
N LEU A 259 -25.83 -10.70 -32.51
CA LEU A 259 -25.85 -9.58 -31.57
C LEU A 259 -26.42 -10.03 -30.21
N LYS A 260 -25.57 -10.69 -29.41
CA LYS A 260 -25.66 -10.56 -27.95
C LYS A 260 -25.38 -9.10 -27.66
N THR A 261 -26.43 -8.38 -27.27
CA THR A 261 -26.34 -7.04 -26.72
C THR A 261 -25.69 -7.09 -25.34
N ASP A 262 -24.38 -7.33 -25.30
CA ASP A 262 -23.59 -6.97 -24.14
C ASP A 262 -23.81 -5.47 -23.90
N GLN A 263 -24.29 -5.16 -22.70
CA GLN A 263 -24.52 -3.78 -22.29
C GLN A 263 -23.18 -3.07 -22.30
N TYR A 264 -22.96 -2.22 -23.30
CA TYR A 264 -21.77 -1.41 -23.49
C TYR A 264 -21.65 -0.39 -22.34
N ARG A 265 -21.29 -0.86 -21.14
CA ARG A 265 -20.80 -0.01 -20.06
C ARG A 265 -19.45 0.53 -20.53
N PRO A 266 -19.28 1.85 -20.69
CA PRO A 266 -17.97 2.40 -21.02
C PRO A 266 -16.98 2.01 -19.92
N GLN A 267 -16.00 1.19 -20.28
CA GLN A 267 -14.96 0.75 -19.37
C GLN A 267 -13.90 1.84 -19.32
N TYR A 268 -13.83 2.55 -18.21
CA TYR A 268 -12.84 3.61 -17.99
C TYR A 268 -11.53 2.98 -17.51
N CYS A 269 -10.41 3.35 -18.13
CA CYS A 269 -9.09 3.17 -17.51
C CYS A 269 -9.05 4.00 -16.23
N VAL A 270 -8.72 3.36 -15.11
CA VAL A 270 -8.46 4.00 -13.81
C VAL A 270 -6.96 3.89 -13.52
N TYR A 271 -6.35 4.93 -12.94
CA TYR A 271 -4.97 4.83 -12.46
C TYR A 271 -4.94 4.09 -11.13
N ASP A 272 -4.08 3.08 -11.04
CA ASP A 272 -3.90 2.27 -9.85
C ASP A 272 -2.83 2.88 -8.94
N SER A 273 -3.17 3.04 -7.67
CA SER A 273 -2.26 3.42 -6.59
C SER A 273 -2.38 2.42 -5.43
N SER A 274 -1.58 2.60 -4.38
CA SER A 274 -1.49 1.66 -3.26
C SER A 274 -1.61 2.36 -1.91
N ALA A 275 -2.22 1.66 -0.95
CA ALA A 275 -2.18 1.99 0.47
C ALA A 275 -1.45 0.88 1.24
N TYR A 276 -0.51 1.28 2.10
CA TYR A 276 0.38 0.39 2.84
C TYR A 276 0.18 0.52 4.35
N PHE A 277 -0.31 -0.55 4.98
CA PHE A 277 -0.13 -0.73 6.42
C PHE A 277 1.32 -1.15 6.67
N ILE A 278 2.04 -0.39 7.49
CA ILE A 278 3.44 -0.65 7.86
C ILE A 278 3.47 -0.89 9.36
N ARG A 279 3.92 -2.09 9.74
CA ARG A 279 3.82 -2.63 11.10
C ARG A 279 5.20 -2.91 11.68
N ASP A 280 5.46 -2.34 12.86
CA ASP A 280 6.55 -2.75 13.73
C ASP A 280 6.30 -4.17 14.25
N MET A 281 7.26 -5.05 14.03
CA MET A 281 7.12 -6.49 14.35
C MET A 281 7.30 -6.80 15.84
N VAL A 282 7.82 -5.87 16.65
CA VAL A 282 8.05 -6.05 18.09
C VAL A 282 6.80 -5.75 18.90
N THR A 283 6.13 -4.65 18.59
CA THR A 283 4.95 -4.14 19.31
C THR A 283 3.63 -4.43 18.59
N GLY A 284 3.68 -4.69 17.28
CA GLY A 284 2.50 -4.78 16.41
C GLY A 284 1.88 -3.43 16.03
N LYS A 285 2.46 -2.30 16.47
CA LYS A 285 1.98 -0.95 16.13
C LYS A 285 2.14 -0.67 14.64
N GLU A 286 1.21 0.11 14.09
CA GLU A 286 1.12 0.37 12.66
C GLU A 286 0.97 1.86 12.33
N VAL A 287 1.47 2.23 11.16
CA VAL A 287 1.04 3.42 10.41
C VAL A 287 0.45 2.99 9.06
N LEU A 288 -0.48 3.76 8.52
CA LEU A 288 -1.06 3.55 7.19
C LEU A 288 -0.59 4.69 6.28
N ILE A 289 0.10 4.37 5.18
CA ILE A 289 0.58 5.36 4.21
C ILE A 289 -0.08 5.10 2.85
N PHE A 290 -0.80 6.09 2.35
CA PHE A 290 -1.35 6.13 1.00
C PHE A 290 -0.34 6.75 0.03
N GLY A 291 -0.34 6.28 -1.21
CA GLY A 291 0.04 7.14 -2.34
C GLY A 291 -1.11 8.05 -2.74
N ASP A 292 -1.06 8.60 -3.94
CA ASP A 292 -2.12 9.47 -4.46
C ASP A 292 -3.43 8.70 -4.56
N VAL A 293 -4.54 9.36 -4.22
CA VAL A 293 -5.84 8.70 -4.05
C VAL A 293 -6.99 9.67 -4.23
N GLU A 294 -8.03 9.22 -4.94
CA GLU A 294 -9.28 9.95 -5.15
C GLU A 294 -10.37 9.46 -4.16
N PRO A 295 -11.38 10.28 -3.83
CA PRO A 295 -12.45 9.86 -2.93
C PRO A 295 -13.42 8.87 -3.60
N ASP A 296 -13.91 7.88 -2.85
CA ASP A 296 -14.86 6.86 -3.32
C ASP A 296 -16.18 7.50 -3.80
N SER A 297 -16.51 8.71 -3.32
CA SER A 297 -17.71 9.46 -3.71
C SER A 297 -17.65 10.06 -5.13
N ILE A 298 -16.48 10.09 -5.77
CA ILE A 298 -16.33 10.56 -7.16
C ILE A 298 -15.64 9.55 -8.10
N SER A 299 -14.94 8.55 -7.57
CA SER A 299 -14.22 7.56 -8.37
C SER A 299 -15.13 6.75 -9.29
N TYR A 300 -14.61 6.40 -10.48
CA TYR A 300 -15.22 5.37 -11.34
C TYR A 300 -14.94 3.94 -10.87
N SER A 301 -14.01 3.74 -9.94
CA SER A 301 -13.72 2.46 -9.30
C SER A 301 -13.41 2.66 -7.81
N PRO A 302 -14.43 2.89 -6.96
CA PRO A 302 -14.21 3.12 -5.53
C PRO A 302 -13.55 1.92 -4.86
N ARG A 303 -12.49 2.19 -4.09
CA ARG A 303 -11.58 1.21 -3.48
C ARG A 303 -11.10 1.60 -2.08
N ASN A 304 -11.41 2.78 -1.55
CA ASN A 304 -10.88 3.22 -0.25
C ASN A 304 -11.54 2.46 0.91
N ARG A 305 -12.84 2.16 0.79
CA ARG A 305 -13.59 1.46 1.85
C ARG A 305 -13.00 0.11 2.29
N GLN A 306 -12.34 -0.65 1.41
CA GLN A 306 -11.67 -1.89 1.83
C GLN A 306 -10.46 -1.63 2.74
N VAL A 307 -9.72 -0.54 2.50
CA VAL A 307 -8.63 -0.08 3.38
C VAL A 307 -9.21 0.36 4.73
N TRP A 308 -10.32 1.08 4.72
CA TRP A 308 -11.01 1.52 5.94
C TRP A 308 -11.55 0.35 6.79
N ASN A 309 -12.03 -0.72 6.16
CA ASN A 309 -12.44 -1.94 6.87
C ASN A 309 -11.26 -2.63 7.59
N ASP A 310 -10.07 -2.67 6.97
CA ASP A 310 -8.86 -3.26 7.57
C ASP A 310 -8.30 -2.35 8.69
N ALA A 311 -8.35 -1.03 8.49
CA ALA A 311 -7.97 -0.03 9.50
C ALA A 311 -8.88 -0.05 10.73
N ALA A 312 -10.18 -0.31 10.56
CA ALA A 312 -11.20 -0.10 11.59
C ALA A 312 -10.91 -0.83 12.92
N LEU A 313 -10.51 -2.10 12.87
CA LEU A 313 -10.18 -2.86 14.08
C LEU A 313 -8.89 -2.34 14.73
N LYS A 314 -7.88 -1.98 13.94
CA LYS A 314 -6.57 -1.50 14.40
C LYS A 314 -6.66 -0.14 15.07
N ILE A 315 -7.52 0.75 14.57
CA ILE A 315 -7.87 2.01 15.25
C ILE A 315 -8.62 1.69 16.55
N ALA A 316 -9.62 0.82 16.50
CA ALA A 316 -10.44 0.50 17.67
C ALA A 316 -9.64 -0.04 18.86
N THR A 317 -8.55 -0.79 18.60
CA THR A 317 -7.63 -1.32 19.62
C THR A 317 -6.42 -0.43 19.92
N GLY A 318 -6.23 0.69 19.19
CA GLY A 318 -5.09 1.60 19.34
C GLY A 318 -3.75 1.05 18.83
N MET A 319 -3.82 0.15 17.84
CA MET A 319 -2.66 -0.38 17.12
C MET A 319 -2.26 0.48 15.92
N LEU A 320 -3.22 1.13 15.23
CA LEU A 320 -2.95 2.08 14.15
C LEU A 320 -2.84 3.50 14.73
N GLY A 321 -1.63 4.06 14.78
CA GLY A 321 -1.37 5.39 15.38
C GLY A 321 -1.54 6.56 14.41
N ALA A 322 -1.34 6.34 13.11
CA ALA A 322 -1.44 7.40 12.11
C ALA A 322 -1.85 6.93 10.71
N ILE A 323 -2.41 7.87 9.96
CA ILE A 323 -2.77 7.74 8.55
C ILE A 323 -2.10 8.90 7.80
N PHE A 324 -1.16 8.58 6.93
CA PHE A 324 -0.54 9.50 5.98
C PHE A 324 -1.36 9.42 4.69
N ILE A 325 -2.05 10.51 4.34
CA ILE A 325 -2.94 10.55 3.17
C ILE A 325 -2.89 11.93 2.53
N GLU A 326 -3.03 11.97 1.21
CA GLU A 326 -2.92 13.23 0.49
C GLU A 326 -4.10 14.17 0.76
N CYS A 327 -3.82 15.46 0.63
CA CYS A 327 -4.84 16.47 0.39
C CYS A 327 -4.24 17.51 -0.55
N SER A 328 -4.18 17.18 -1.84
CA SER A 328 -3.41 17.96 -2.82
C SER A 328 -3.82 19.43 -2.94
N TYR A 329 -5.11 19.75 -2.75
CA TYR A 329 -5.65 21.08 -3.02
C TYR A 329 -6.60 21.56 -1.91
N ASP A 330 -6.82 22.87 -1.84
CA ASP A 330 -7.92 23.44 -1.04
C ASP A 330 -9.30 23.22 -1.70
N ASP A 331 -10.37 23.51 -0.95
CA ASP A 331 -11.74 23.33 -1.42
C ASP A 331 -12.18 24.28 -2.55
N ALA A 332 -11.37 25.29 -2.90
CA ALA A 332 -11.63 26.15 -4.07
C ALA A 332 -11.36 25.40 -5.39
N ARG A 333 -10.62 24.28 -5.35
CA ARG A 333 -10.41 23.40 -6.51
C ARG A 333 -11.74 22.80 -6.99
N GLN A 334 -12.04 23.01 -8.27
CA GLN A 334 -13.20 22.39 -8.93
C GLN A 334 -13.00 20.88 -9.09
N LYS A 335 -14.10 20.11 -8.98
CA LYS A 335 -14.10 18.65 -8.99
C LYS A 335 -13.44 18.06 -10.24
N GLU A 336 -13.70 18.69 -11.38
CA GLU A 336 -13.23 18.28 -12.71
C GLU A 336 -11.73 18.47 -12.87
N LEU A 337 -11.09 19.24 -11.99
CA LEU A 337 -9.66 19.54 -11.97
C LEU A 337 -8.92 18.82 -10.84
N LEU A 338 -9.57 17.86 -10.15
CA LEU A 338 -8.93 17.06 -9.11
C LEU A 338 -7.96 16.03 -9.68
N PHE A 339 -8.22 15.50 -10.88
CA PHE A 339 -7.36 14.53 -11.57
C PHE A 339 -6.87 13.37 -10.67
N GLY A 340 -7.76 12.84 -9.83
CA GLY A 340 -7.46 11.71 -8.96
C GLY A 340 -6.99 12.05 -7.55
N HIS A 341 -7.16 13.30 -7.10
CA HIS A 341 -6.69 13.81 -5.80
C HIS A 341 -7.80 14.30 -4.86
N LEU A 342 -7.44 14.60 -3.60
CA LEU A 342 -8.34 15.05 -2.54
C LEU A 342 -8.34 16.58 -2.29
N THR A 343 -9.45 17.06 -1.71
CA THR A 343 -9.56 18.36 -1.01
C THR A 343 -10.14 18.14 0.39
N PRO A 344 -10.08 19.12 1.31
CA PRO A 344 -10.52 18.94 2.70
C PRO A 344 -11.93 18.38 2.87
N LYS A 345 -12.90 18.84 2.08
CA LYS A 345 -14.28 18.30 2.14
C LYS A 345 -14.35 16.80 1.85
N TYR A 346 -13.51 16.31 0.93
CA TYR A 346 -13.46 14.92 0.49
C TYR A 346 -12.63 14.04 1.43
N LEU A 347 -11.50 14.54 1.93
CA LEU A 347 -10.75 13.81 2.96
C LEU A 347 -11.60 13.61 4.22
N VAL A 348 -12.35 14.62 4.66
CA VAL A 348 -13.28 14.46 5.80
C VAL A 348 -14.50 13.59 5.44
N GLU A 349 -14.91 13.48 4.18
CA GLU A 349 -15.90 12.48 3.74
C GLU A 349 -15.38 11.05 3.94
N GLU A 350 -14.17 10.75 3.46
CA GLU A 350 -13.50 9.45 3.66
C GLU A 350 -13.29 9.12 5.15
N LEU A 351 -12.86 10.10 5.95
CA LEU A 351 -12.69 9.92 7.40
C LEU A 351 -14.04 9.66 8.12
N ARG A 352 -15.16 10.19 7.62
CA ARG A 352 -16.51 9.82 8.12
C ARG A 352 -16.88 8.38 7.76
N VAL A 353 -16.45 7.87 6.59
CA VAL A 353 -16.62 6.45 6.23
C VAL A 353 -15.80 5.57 7.18
N LEU A 354 -14.52 5.88 7.37
CA LEU A 354 -13.64 5.17 8.31
C LEU A 354 -14.19 5.16 9.74
N ALA A 355 -14.63 6.33 10.24
CA ALA A 355 -15.28 6.48 11.54
C ALA A 355 -16.52 5.58 11.71
N ASN A 356 -17.31 5.39 10.64
CA ASN A 356 -18.44 4.48 10.66
C ASN A 356 -18.00 3.01 10.70
N GLU A 357 -16.97 2.60 9.97
CA GLU A 357 -16.45 1.22 10.02
C GLU A 357 -15.82 0.89 11.40
N VAL A 358 -15.18 1.85 12.05
CA VAL A 358 -14.74 1.71 13.46
C VAL A 358 -15.94 1.48 14.39
N LYS A 359 -17.00 2.31 14.29
CA LYS A 359 -18.22 2.15 15.11
C LYS A 359 -18.90 0.80 14.85
N LEU A 360 -18.99 0.36 13.60
CA LEU A 360 -19.54 -0.95 13.23
C LEU A 360 -18.71 -2.08 13.83
N THR A 361 -17.38 -2.00 13.72
CA THR A 361 -16.45 -2.99 14.27
C THR A 361 -16.60 -3.15 15.78
N ILE A 362 -16.61 -2.04 16.53
CA ILE A 362 -16.83 -2.03 18.00
C ILE A 362 -18.20 -2.64 18.35
N ASN A 363 -19.26 -2.26 17.62
CA ASN A 363 -20.62 -2.74 17.88
C ASN A 363 -20.79 -4.23 17.58
N MET A 364 -20.14 -4.77 16.54
CA MET A 364 -20.15 -6.19 16.20
C MET A 364 -19.48 -7.04 17.27
N HIS A 365 -18.34 -6.58 17.82
CA HIS A 365 -17.62 -7.30 18.88
C HIS A 365 -18.32 -7.21 20.23
N LYS A 366 -18.96 -6.07 20.56
CA LYS A 366 -19.71 -5.91 21.83
C LYS A 366 -21.02 -6.70 21.87
N ASN A 367 -21.76 -6.79 20.76
CA ASN A 367 -23.09 -7.40 20.71
C ASN A 367 -23.14 -8.79 20.06
N GLY A 368 -22.02 -9.26 19.51
CA GLY A 368 -21.95 -10.46 18.68
C GLY A 368 -22.75 -10.35 17.35
N PRO A 369 -22.69 -11.37 16.49
CA PRO A 369 -23.36 -11.37 15.18
C PRO A 369 -24.91 -11.45 15.23
N ALA A 370 -25.54 -11.28 16.39
CA ALA A 370 -26.97 -11.54 16.62
C ALA A 370 -27.89 -10.29 16.62
N GLY A 371 -27.35 -9.09 16.40
CA GLY A 371 -28.11 -7.83 16.51
C GLY A 371 -29.23 -7.60 15.47
N LYS A 372 -29.23 -8.31 14.32
CA LYS A 372 -30.15 -8.05 13.18
C LYS A 372 -31.54 -8.69 13.28
N LYS A 373 -31.98 -9.17 14.44
CA LYS A 373 -33.36 -9.67 14.68
C LYS A 373 -34.12 -8.84 15.72
N ARG A 374 -34.42 -7.59 15.39
CA ARG A 374 -35.57 -6.87 15.98
C ARG A 374 -36.44 -6.25 14.88
N LYS A 375 -37.55 -6.93 14.63
CA LYS A 375 -38.85 -6.47 14.10
C LYS A 375 -38.87 -5.07 13.44
N LEU A 376 -38.94 -5.04 12.11
CA LEU A 376 -39.57 -3.94 11.36
C LEU A 376 -40.95 -4.42 10.92
N GLU A 377 -42.01 -3.73 11.29
CA GLU A 377 -43.38 -3.94 10.81
C GLU A 377 -43.80 -2.74 9.96
N GLY A 378 -44.02 -2.94 8.65
CA GLY A 378 -44.40 -1.89 7.69
C GLY A 378 -43.25 -0.91 7.36
N ASP A 379 -43.20 -0.28 6.18
CA ASP A 379 -43.99 -0.41 4.96
C ASP A 379 -43.04 -0.28 3.73
N GLY A 380 -43.52 -0.53 2.52
CA GLY A 380 -42.68 -0.91 1.37
C GLY A 380 -41.79 0.17 0.70
N SER A 381 -41.00 -0.32 -0.27
CA SER A 381 -40.03 0.38 -1.15
C SER A 381 -38.59 0.48 -0.64
N GLY A 382 -37.68 -0.26 -1.29
CA GLY A 382 -36.22 -0.17 -1.07
C GLY A 382 -35.47 -1.49 -1.27
N THR A 383 -34.91 -1.72 -2.46
CA THR A 383 -34.09 -2.91 -2.75
C THR A 383 -32.72 -2.85 -2.04
N PHE A 384 -32.58 -3.59 -0.93
CA PHE A 384 -31.28 -3.86 -0.30
C PHE A 384 -30.80 -5.28 -0.61
N LEU A 385 -29.63 -5.40 -1.24
CA LEU A 385 -28.95 -6.68 -1.43
C LEU A 385 -28.24 -7.09 -0.13
N LEU A 386 -28.53 -8.31 0.35
CA LEU A 386 -27.92 -8.89 1.55
C LEU A 386 -26.64 -9.69 1.22
N PRO A 387 -25.73 -9.88 2.19
CA PRO A 387 -24.45 -10.56 1.95
C PRO A 387 -24.58 -12.07 1.70
N TYR A 388 -23.60 -12.61 0.99
CA TYR A 388 -23.53 -14.00 0.53
C TYR A 388 -23.50 -15.01 1.70
N GLY A 389 -24.56 -15.81 1.82
CA GLY A 389 -24.67 -16.87 2.82
C GLY A 389 -24.13 -18.22 2.35
N ARG A 390 -23.04 -18.69 2.97
CA ARG A 390 -22.37 -19.98 2.74
C ARG A 390 -23.34 -21.17 2.89
N ARG A 391 -23.82 -21.76 1.79
CA ARG A 391 -24.69 -22.95 1.81
C ARG A 391 -23.89 -24.24 1.97
N LYS A 392 -24.18 -25.02 3.04
CA LYS A 392 -23.88 -26.46 3.09
C LYS A 392 -24.80 -27.20 2.14
N SER A 393 -24.25 -28.14 1.36
CA SER A 393 -25.03 -29.06 0.52
C SER A 393 -25.52 -30.26 1.35
N THR A 394 -26.79 -30.62 1.20
CA THR A 394 -27.40 -31.84 1.74
C THR A 394 -27.85 -32.73 0.58
N ARG A 395 -27.56 -34.04 0.68
CA ARG A 395 -27.96 -35.07 -0.29
C ARG A 395 -29.48 -35.13 -0.47
N HIS A 396 -29.96 -35.41 -1.68
CA HIS A 396 -30.81 -36.59 -1.95
C HIS A 396 -30.82 -36.95 -3.45
N GLU A 397 -31.37 -38.12 -3.74
CA GLU A 397 -31.18 -38.96 -4.94
C GLU A 397 -31.62 -38.40 -6.30
N SER A 398 -31.22 -39.11 -7.37
CA SER A 398 -31.78 -39.01 -8.72
C SER A 398 -31.91 -40.42 -9.34
N PRO A 399 -32.91 -40.68 -10.20
CA PRO A 399 -33.28 -42.04 -10.62
C PRO A 399 -32.52 -42.59 -11.86
N VAL A 400 -32.65 -43.92 -12.02
CA VAL A 400 -32.10 -44.83 -13.04
C VAL A 400 -33.02 -44.83 -14.30
N SER A 401 -32.68 -45.13 -15.56
CA SER A 401 -31.57 -45.79 -16.30
C SER A 401 -31.72 -45.44 -17.82
N PRO A 402 -31.24 -46.17 -18.88
CA PRO A 402 -30.12 -47.14 -19.05
C PRO A 402 -29.27 -46.99 -20.36
N THR A 403 -28.24 -47.84 -20.50
CA THR A 403 -27.46 -48.21 -21.73
C THR A 403 -26.43 -47.18 -22.27
N SER A 404 -25.26 -47.55 -22.83
CA SER A 404 -24.82 -48.85 -23.39
C SER A 404 -23.28 -49.13 -23.34
N ARG A 405 -22.93 -50.43 -23.25
CA ARG A 405 -21.74 -51.19 -23.78
C ARG A 405 -20.26 -50.73 -23.61
N ARG A 406 -19.47 -51.71 -23.09
CA ARG A 406 -18.10 -52.16 -23.52
C ARG A 406 -16.89 -51.24 -23.24
N GLU A 407 -15.67 -51.73 -22.96
CA GLU A 407 -15.15 -53.10 -22.73
C GLU A 407 -13.90 -53.08 -21.80
N HIS A 408 -13.36 -54.25 -21.45
CA HIS A 408 -12.22 -54.47 -20.54
C HIS A 408 -10.91 -53.75 -20.97
N TYR A 409 -10.04 -53.45 -19.99
CA TYR A 409 -8.74 -54.13 -19.85
C TYR A 409 -8.30 -54.18 -18.37
N ASP A 410 -7.62 -55.25 -18.02
CA ASP A 410 -7.14 -55.62 -16.67
C ASP A 410 -5.62 -55.76 -16.70
N TYR A 411 -4.95 -55.39 -15.62
CA TYR A 411 -3.67 -55.98 -15.19
C TYR A 411 -3.39 -55.62 -13.73
N GLY A 412 -3.19 -56.62 -12.88
CA GLY A 412 -2.58 -56.47 -11.56
C GLY A 412 -1.06 -56.23 -11.65
N MET A 413 -0.24 -56.41 -10.62
CA MET A 413 -0.42 -56.76 -9.21
C MET A 413 1.00 -56.73 -8.63
N ASP A 414 1.26 -56.13 -7.46
CA ASP A 414 2.21 -56.72 -6.52
C ASP A 414 2.07 -56.17 -5.09
N GLU A 415 2.36 -57.03 -4.11
CA GLU A 415 2.39 -56.70 -2.69
C GLU A 415 3.83 -56.52 -2.20
N THR A 416 4.06 -55.72 -1.17
CA THR A 416 4.97 -56.14 -0.10
C THR A 416 4.70 -55.41 1.21
N SER A 417 4.53 -56.21 2.27
CA SER A 417 4.31 -55.75 3.64
C SER A 417 5.64 -55.55 4.38
N MET A 418 5.70 -54.56 5.29
CA MET A 418 6.39 -54.69 6.58
C MET A 418 5.87 -53.62 7.54
N GLY A 419 5.37 -54.04 8.71
CA GLY A 419 4.80 -53.16 9.73
C GLY A 419 5.82 -52.61 10.72
N GLY A 420 5.44 -51.56 11.45
CA GLY A 420 6.25 -50.96 12.52
C GLY A 420 5.44 -50.06 13.43
N GLU A 421 4.77 -50.64 14.43
CA GLU A 421 4.04 -49.88 15.44
C GLU A 421 4.99 -49.09 16.35
N ARG A 422 4.81 -47.77 16.47
CA ARG A 422 5.23 -47.00 17.64
C ARG A 422 4.16 -45.99 18.05
N ARG A 423 3.49 -46.28 19.17
CA ARG A 423 2.71 -45.29 19.93
C ARG A 423 3.62 -44.14 20.35
N ALA A 424 3.27 -42.91 19.99
CA ALA A 424 3.77 -41.69 20.62
C ALA A 424 2.58 -40.92 21.19
N SER A 425 2.61 -40.65 22.50
CA SER A 425 1.62 -39.80 23.17
C SER A 425 1.90 -38.34 22.83
N ALA A 426 0.99 -37.70 22.09
CA ALA A 426 1.00 -36.25 21.89
C ALA A 426 -0.04 -35.62 22.82
N THR A 427 0.43 -35.04 23.92
CA THR A 427 -0.38 -34.18 24.80
C THR A 427 -0.78 -32.90 24.06
N SER A 428 -2.07 -32.74 23.78
CA SER A 428 -2.61 -31.55 23.13
C SER A 428 -2.81 -30.40 24.13
N GLN A 429 -1.77 -29.59 24.27
CA GLN A 429 -1.81 -28.18 24.65
C GLN A 429 -1.13 -27.45 23.47
N ASP A 430 -1.63 -26.35 22.90
CA ASP A 430 -2.33 -25.25 23.57
C ASP A 430 -3.71 -24.90 23.01
N SER A 431 -4.59 -24.47 23.92
CA SER A 431 -5.79 -23.72 23.61
C SER A 431 -5.47 -22.22 23.55
N ALA A 432 -5.26 -21.69 22.34
CA ALA A 432 -5.23 -20.25 22.12
C ALA A 432 -6.62 -19.66 22.42
N SER A 433 -6.83 -19.20 23.65
CA SER A 433 -8.06 -18.51 24.06
C SER A 433 -8.21 -17.25 23.21
N SER A 434 -9.33 -17.13 22.49
CA SER A 434 -9.67 -15.90 21.76
C SER A 434 -9.99 -14.78 22.75
N ALA A 435 -8.95 -14.08 23.22
CA ALA A 435 -9.12 -12.91 24.07
C ALA A 435 -9.95 -11.86 23.32
N THR A 436 -11.06 -11.41 23.92
CA THR A 436 -11.86 -10.33 23.34
C THR A 436 -10.99 -9.07 23.23
N PRO A 437 -10.95 -8.41 22.05
CA PRO A 437 -10.10 -7.24 21.86
C PRO A 437 -10.48 -6.12 22.82
N ILE A 438 -9.47 -5.55 23.48
CA ILE A 438 -9.63 -4.38 24.34
C ILE A 438 -9.71 -3.15 23.45
N PHE A 439 -10.86 -2.49 23.45
CA PHE A 439 -11.07 -1.26 22.68
C PHE A 439 -10.55 -0.04 23.44
N ARG A 440 -9.72 0.78 22.79
CA ARG A 440 -9.14 2.02 23.35
C ARG A 440 -9.94 3.28 22.96
N VAL A 441 -10.86 3.21 21.99
CA VAL A 441 -11.67 4.34 21.52
C VAL A 441 -13.17 4.16 21.80
N THR A 442 -13.92 5.27 21.82
CA THR A 442 -15.38 5.28 22.02
C THR A 442 -16.15 5.33 20.70
N ALA A 443 -17.47 5.13 20.74
CA ALA A 443 -18.32 5.31 19.56
C ALA A 443 -18.63 6.80 19.27
N GLU A 444 -18.32 7.69 20.21
CA GLU A 444 -18.54 9.14 20.10
C GLU A 444 -17.35 9.80 19.40
N SER A 445 -16.11 9.44 19.77
CA SER A 445 -14.86 9.87 19.14
C SER A 445 -14.14 8.66 18.52
N PRO A 446 -14.61 8.15 17.36
CA PRO A 446 -14.16 6.88 16.79
C PRO A 446 -12.72 6.90 16.27
N LEU A 447 -12.17 8.07 15.94
CA LEU A 447 -10.79 8.22 15.46
C LEU A 447 -9.86 8.81 16.53
N GLN A 448 -10.28 8.78 17.80
CA GLN A 448 -9.50 9.34 18.91
C GLN A 448 -8.11 8.70 19.00
N GLY A 449 -7.07 9.56 19.03
CA GLY A 449 -5.68 9.14 19.10
C GLY A 449 -5.04 8.77 17.76
N VAL A 450 -5.78 8.83 16.65
CA VAL A 450 -5.23 8.70 15.30
C VAL A 450 -4.78 10.07 14.79
N LYS A 451 -3.53 10.17 14.33
CA LYS A 451 -3.04 11.36 13.61
C LYS A 451 -3.26 11.20 12.11
N VAL A 452 -3.97 12.14 11.50
CA VAL A 452 -4.10 12.27 10.04
C VAL A 452 -3.01 13.22 9.57
N VAL A 453 -1.95 12.65 9.00
CA VAL A 453 -0.81 13.39 8.46
C VAL A 453 -1.10 13.69 6.99
N VAL A 454 -1.30 14.97 6.69
CA VAL A 454 -1.55 15.45 5.33
C VAL A 454 -0.23 15.50 4.57
N ILE A 455 -0.18 14.78 3.46
CA ILE A 455 0.96 14.69 2.55
C ILE A 455 0.59 15.18 1.13
N HIS A 456 1.57 15.18 0.23
CA HIS A 456 1.39 15.42 -1.21
C HIS A 456 0.65 16.75 -1.54
N VAL A 457 0.89 17.82 -0.77
CA VAL A 457 0.25 19.12 -1.04
C VAL A 457 0.82 19.72 -2.33
N LYS A 458 -0.03 20.16 -3.26
CA LYS A 458 0.39 20.73 -4.55
C LYS A 458 0.37 22.26 -4.51
N GLU A 459 1.55 22.86 -4.40
CA GLU A 459 1.72 24.32 -4.28
C GLU A 459 1.11 25.09 -5.47
N LYS A 460 0.55 26.27 -5.20
CA LYS A 460 -0.05 27.15 -6.22
C LYS A 460 0.97 27.92 -7.06
N LEU A 461 2.21 28.05 -6.57
CA LEU A 461 3.27 28.90 -7.13
C LEU A 461 2.87 30.40 -7.24
N ASP A 462 2.10 30.90 -6.28
CA ASP A 462 1.71 32.31 -6.16
C ASP A 462 2.09 32.88 -4.77
N ASP A 463 2.02 34.20 -4.63
CA ASP A 463 2.20 34.92 -3.34
C ASP A 463 0.94 34.83 -2.44
N GLY A 464 0.18 33.74 -2.55
CA GLY A 464 -1.04 33.49 -1.79
C GLY A 464 -0.78 33.14 -0.32
N PRO A 465 -1.86 32.90 0.46
CA PRO A 465 -1.71 32.32 1.80
C PRO A 465 -1.12 30.90 1.71
N ASP A 466 -0.43 30.46 2.76
CA ASP A 466 0.10 29.11 2.80
C ASP A 466 -1.01 28.07 2.58
N LEU A 467 -0.77 27.16 1.63
CA LEU A 467 -1.78 26.19 1.23
C LEU A 467 -1.98 25.11 2.30
N GLY A 468 -0.94 24.76 3.04
CA GLY A 468 -1.01 23.84 4.17
C GLY A 468 -1.87 24.40 5.31
N GLU A 469 -1.63 25.65 5.73
CA GLU A 469 -2.47 26.35 6.71
C GLU A 469 -3.93 26.46 6.24
N THR A 470 -4.13 26.79 4.96
CA THR A 470 -5.47 26.88 4.35
C THR A 470 -6.21 25.53 4.40
N ILE A 471 -5.53 24.44 4.02
CA ILE A 471 -6.03 23.07 4.07
C ILE A 471 -6.34 22.66 5.51
N LEU A 472 -5.45 22.94 6.46
CA LEU A 472 -5.64 22.62 7.87
C LEU A 472 -6.88 23.30 8.46
N GLY A 473 -7.06 24.60 8.18
CA GLY A 473 -8.24 25.35 8.61
C GLY A 473 -9.55 24.80 8.02
N GLN A 474 -9.53 24.38 6.76
CA GLN A 474 -10.67 23.75 6.10
C GLN A 474 -10.98 22.36 6.66
N LEU A 475 -9.96 21.52 6.91
CA LEU A 475 -10.12 20.19 7.51
C LEU A 475 -10.80 20.26 8.88
N VAL A 476 -10.31 21.13 9.77
CA VAL A 476 -10.92 21.40 11.09
C VAL A 476 -12.35 21.93 10.93
N GLY A 477 -12.59 22.83 9.96
CA GLY A 477 -13.91 23.38 9.66
C GLY A 477 -14.95 22.36 9.17
N HIS A 478 -14.51 21.28 8.49
CA HIS A 478 -15.37 20.19 8.05
C HIS A 478 -15.56 19.10 9.11
N GLU A 479 -14.52 18.80 9.89
CA GLU A 479 -14.52 17.74 10.89
C GLU A 479 -15.30 18.13 12.17
N LYS A 480 -15.23 19.43 12.56
CA LYS A 480 -16.06 20.04 13.62
C LYS A 480 -16.01 19.34 15.00
N GLY A 481 -14.90 18.66 15.31
CA GLY A 481 -14.69 17.89 16.54
C GLY A 481 -15.48 16.57 16.61
N GLN A 482 -16.02 16.07 15.50
CA GLN A 482 -16.96 14.92 15.48
C GLN A 482 -16.30 13.55 15.29
N LEU A 483 -15.04 13.51 14.85
CA LEU A 483 -14.28 12.30 14.57
C LEU A 483 -13.21 12.07 15.64
N GLY A 484 -12.60 13.15 16.13
CA GLY A 484 -11.63 13.14 17.24
C GLY A 484 -10.18 12.81 16.83
N CYS A 485 -9.86 12.84 15.54
CA CYS A 485 -8.50 12.70 15.02
C CYS A 485 -7.76 14.05 14.98
N ASP A 486 -6.44 14.03 15.15
CA ASP A 486 -5.59 15.21 15.01
C ASP A 486 -5.08 15.36 13.58
N PHE A 487 -5.20 16.55 12.98
CA PHE A 487 -4.62 16.85 11.67
C PHE A 487 -3.21 17.45 11.81
N VAL A 488 -2.27 16.99 10.97
CA VAL A 488 -0.89 17.49 10.91
C VAL A 488 -0.52 17.72 9.44
N ILE A 489 -0.12 18.93 9.08
CA ILE A 489 0.50 19.18 7.76
C ILE A 489 1.97 18.72 7.82
N SER A 490 2.39 17.91 6.86
CA SER A 490 3.77 17.43 6.77
C SER A 490 4.71 18.40 6.05
N TYR A 491 6.00 18.33 6.36
CA TYR A 491 7.05 19.13 5.73
C TYR A 491 8.38 18.36 5.63
N SER A 492 9.22 18.70 4.64
CA SER A 492 10.53 18.05 4.46
C SER A 492 11.43 18.27 5.68
N GLY A 493 12.03 17.21 6.20
CA GLY A 493 12.80 17.23 7.45
C GLY A 493 11.96 17.08 8.72
N GLN A 494 10.65 16.83 8.62
CA GLN A 494 9.84 16.45 9.78
C GLN A 494 10.14 15.02 10.24
N SER A 495 10.19 14.81 11.56
CA SER A 495 10.25 13.50 12.20
C SER A 495 9.01 13.26 13.04
N LEU A 496 8.32 12.16 12.79
CA LEU A 496 7.09 11.75 13.48
C LEU A 496 7.29 10.40 14.16
N TYR A 497 6.70 10.22 15.33
CA TYR A 497 6.87 9.05 16.20
C TYR A 497 5.50 8.53 16.66
N PHE A 498 5.32 7.20 16.66
CA PHE A 498 4.03 6.51 16.90
C PHE A 498 4.18 5.20 17.69
#